data_AF-P0DJ32-F1
#
_entry.id   AF-P0DJ32-F1
#
_cell.length_a   1.000
_cell.length_b   1.000
_cell.length_c   1.000
_cell.angle_alpha   90.00
_cell.angle_beta   90.00
_cell.angle_gamma   90.00
#
_symmetry.space_group_name_H-M   'P 1'
#
loop_
_entity.id
_entity.type
_entity.pdbx_description
1 polymer ?
#
loop_
_entity_poly.entity_id
_entity_poly.type
_entity_poly.pdbx_seq_one_letter_code
_entity_poly.pdbx_strand_id
1 'polypeptide(L)' 'AAAISCVGSKECLPKCKAQGCKSGKCMNKKCKCYC' A
#
# COMPACT_ATOMS: atom_id res chain seq x y z
N ALA A 1 2.77 11.74 2.24
CA ALA A 1 1.90 10.57 2.04
C ALA A 1 1.54 10.01 3.40
N ALA A 2 0.27 9.99 3.78
CA ALA A 2 -0.15 9.27 4.98
C ALA A 2 0.34 7.83 4.84
N ALA A 3 1.13 7.34 5.78
CA ALA A 3 1.56 5.94 5.77
C ALA A 3 0.29 5.11 5.89
N ILE A 4 -0.20 4.58 4.77
CA ILE A 4 -1.42 3.78 4.77
C ILE A 4 -1.14 2.59 5.67
N SER A 5 -1.83 2.54 6.81
CA SER A 5 -1.75 1.36 7.66
C SER A 5 -2.36 0.18 6.90
N CYS A 6 -1.71 -0.97 6.99
CA CYS A 6 -2.15 -2.19 6.36
C CYS A 6 -1.91 -3.37 7.31
N VAL A 7 -2.72 -4.41 7.21
CA VAL A 7 -2.46 -5.69 7.92
C VAL A 7 -1.81 -6.72 6.99
N GLY A 8 -1.96 -6.54 5.67
CA GLY A 8 -1.32 -7.39 4.66
C GLY A 8 -1.26 -6.73 3.29
N SER A 9 -0.46 -7.30 2.39
CA SER A 9 -0.24 -6.73 1.04
C SER A 9 -1.54 -6.61 0.23
N LYS A 10 -2.50 -7.52 0.43
CA LYS A 10 -3.82 -7.47 -0.25
C LYS A 10 -4.64 -6.22 0.10
N GLU A 11 -4.48 -5.67 1.30
CA GLU A 11 -5.17 -4.44 1.71
C GLU A 11 -4.43 -3.18 1.20
N CYS A 12 -3.11 -3.29 1.08
CA CYS A 12 -2.24 -2.21 0.60
C CYS A 12 -2.39 -1.99 -0.92
N LEU A 13 -2.43 -3.07 -1.71
CA LEU A 13 -2.50 -3.04 -3.18
C LEU A 13 -3.63 -2.16 -3.75
N PRO A 14 -4.92 -2.32 -3.36
CA PRO A 14 -6.00 -1.50 -3.90
C PRO A 14 -5.88 -0.02 -3.47
N LYS A 15 -5.40 0.25 -2.26
CA LYS A 15 -5.17 1.62 -1.76
C LYS A 15 -4.01 2.32 -2.50
N CYS A 16 -2.94 1.58 -2.83
CA CYS A 16 -1.86 2.08 -3.68
C CYS A 16 -2.33 2.29 -5.12
N LYS A 17 -3.14 1.37 -5.65
CA LYS A 17 -3.71 1.48 -6.99
C LYS A 17 -4.65 2.67 -7.14
N ALA A 18 -5.42 2.99 -6.10
CA ALA A 18 -6.25 4.20 -6.03
C ALA A 18 -5.42 5.50 -6.07
N GLN A 19 -4.16 5.47 -5.61
CA GLN A 19 -3.23 6.60 -5.72
C GLN A 19 -2.46 6.63 -7.06
N GLY A 20 -2.68 5.66 -7.96
CA GLY A 20 -1.98 5.57 -9.25
C GLY A 20 -0.72 4.71 -9.25
N CYS A 21 -0.36 4.05 -8.14
CA CYS A 21 0.77 3.12 -8.12
C CYS A 21 0.38 1.74 -8.67
N LYS A 22 1.30 1.09 -9.39
CA LYS A 22 1.04 -0.24 -9.98
C LYS A 22 1.07 -1.36 -8.94
N SER A 23 1.85 -1.18 -7.88
CA SER A 23 2.07 -2.20 -6.85
C SER A 23 2.11 -1.58 -5.46
N GLY A 24 1.82 -2.39 -4.45
CA GLY A 24 1.94 -2.01 -3.04
C GLY A 24 2.24 -3.22 -2.19
N LYS A 25 3.16 -3.09 -1.24
CA LYS A 25 3.49 -4.14 -0.28
C LYS A 25 3.28 -3.65 1.14
N CYS A 26 2.62 -4.47 1.96
CA CYS A 26 2.53 -4.18 3.38
C CYS A 26 3.82 -4.63 4.07
N MET A 27 4.52 -3.70 4.74
CA MET A 27 5.70 -3.96 5.53
C MET A 27 5.55 -3.31 6.91
N ASN A 28 5.64 -4.11 7.97
CA ASN A 28 5.52 -3.65 9.36
C ASN A 28 4.27 -2.78 9.61
N LYS A 29 3.11 -3.26 9.14
CA LYS A 29 1.83 -2.54 9.14
C LYS A 29 1.79 -1.21 8.39
N LYS A 30 2.79 -0.91 7.57
CA LYS A 30 2.86 0.26 6.71
C LYS A 30 2.85 -0.18 5.26
N CYS A 31 1.96 0.42 4.49
CA CYS A 31 1.80 0.12 3.09
C CYS A 31 2.83 0.93 2.30
N LYS A 32 3.77 0.22 1.67
CA LYS A 32 4.76 0.80 0.77
C LYS A 32 4.25 0.66 -0.65
N CYS A 33 3.76 1.77 -1.21
CA CYS A 33 3.34 1.83 -2.60
C CYS A 33 4.56 1.99 -3.51
N TYR A 34 4.59 1.18 -4.57
CA TYR A 34 5.56 1.22 -5.65
C TYR A 34 4.82 1.74 -6.89
N CYS A 35 4.80 3.06 -6.97
CA CYS A 35 4.78 3.77 -8.23
C CYS A 35 6.21 3.64 -8.81
#